data_AF-A0AAV2SN54-F1
#
_entry.id   AF-A0AAV2SN54-F1
#
_cell.length_a   1.000
_cell.length_b   1.000
_cell.length_c   1.000
_cell.angle_alpha   90.00
_cell.angle_beta   90.00
_cell.angle_gamma   90.00
#
_symmetry.space_group_name_H-M   'P 1'
#
loop_
_entity.id
_entity.type
_entity.pdbx_description
1 polymer ?
#
loop_
_entity_poly.entity_id
_entity_poly.type
_entity_poly.pdbx_seq_one_letter_code
_entity_poly.pdbx_strand_id
1 'polypeptide(L)'
;MVYGLETESDSLRVDGDSPTTDGGRQYGKNTTNYQTTRLDVIEAAYQRQFPDCNEAIALMAAPLRDNSVRDYQHKWQKLLNFLSDKQIPPDELSFANVFQFFTYLFYERNLKPSTVAHYRSALTVPLMLHYNIDLKVPAVTDLLRAMSLKRPNAPASTPGWSLNKVLTLLDNLSEPIPEQLLLGRQPSCYLWLQDGELVNFMHV
;
A
#
# COMPACT_ATOMS: atom_id res chain seq x y z
N MET A 1 -21.27 29.81 -65.70
CA MET A 1 -21.00 31.26 -65.52
C MET A 1 -19.71 31.36 -64.73
N VAL A 2 -18.79 32.17 -65.25
CA VAL A 2 -17.40 32.39 -64.81
C VAL A 2 -17.35 33.35 -63.61
N TYR A 3 -16.15 33.48 -63.02
CA TYR A 3 -15.61 34.39 -61.98
C TYR A 3 -15.35 33.63 -60.67
N GLY A 4 -14.13 33.36 -60.19
CA GLY A 4 -12.82 33.97 -60.46
C GLY A 4 -12.54 35.05 -59.41
N LEU A 5 -11.91 34.68 -58.29
CA LEU A 5 -11.22 35.61 -57.38
C LEU A 5 -10.01 34.89 -56.76
N GLU A 6 -8.86 35.23 -57.33
CA GLU A 6 -7.55 35.12 -56.71
C GLU A 6 -7.43 36.19 -55.62
N THR A 7 -6.78 35.86 -54.50
CA THR A 7 -6.08 36.85 -53.69
C THR A 7 -4.73 36.28 -53.30
N GLU A 8 -3.71 36.96 -53.82
CA GLU A 8 -2.29 36.78 -53.57
C GLU A 8 -1.89 37.23 -52.15
N SER A 9 -0.68 36.80 -51.77
CA SER A 9 0.28 37.52 -50.92
C SER A 9 -0.05 37.74 -49.44
N ASP A 10 0.73 37.11 -48.55
CA ASP A 10 1.76 37.92 -47.89
C ASP A 10 2.89 37.06 -47.31
N SER A 11 4.09 37.57 -47.51
CA SER A 11 5.36 37.03 -47.09
C SER A 11 5.87 37.82 -45.90
N LEU A 12 5.99 37.20 -44.73
CA LEU A 12 6.74 37.76 -43.62
C LEU A 12 7.70 36.71 -43.05
N ARG A 13 8.94 36.78 -43.55
CA ARG A 13 10.13 36.36 -42.82
C ARG A 13 10.31 37.31 -41.63
N VAL A 14 10.41 36.75 -40.44
CA VAL A 14 10.99 37.44 -39.28
C VAL A 14 12.24 36.65 -38.91
N ASP A 15 13.37 37.13 -39.41
CA ASP A 15 14.68 36.95 -38.78
C ASP A 15 14.77 37.96 -37.63
N GLY A 16 15.30 37.56 -36.46
CA GLY A 16 15.76 38.52 -35.47
C GLY A 16 15.63 38.09 -34.01
N ASP A 17 16.80 37.77 -33.45
CA ASP A 17 17.19 37.85 -32.04
C ASP A 17 16.65 36.85 -31.01
N SER A 18 17.55 35.93 -30.68
CA SER A 18 17.73 35.38 -29.33
C SER A 18 18.01 36.49 -28.31
N PRO A 19 17.33 36.48 -27.17
CA PRO A 19 17.92 36.82 -25.89
C PRO A 19 18.07 35.55 -25.07
N THR A 20 19.33 35.17 -24.86
CA THR A 20 19.81 34.29 -23.81
C THR A 20 19.12 34.63 -22.49
N THR A 21 18.12 33.83 -22.10
CA THR A 21 17.63 33.83 -20.72
C THR A 21 18.08 32.53 -20.08
N ASP A 22 19.31 32.62 -19.59
CA ASP A 22 19.89 31.74 -18.59
C ASP A 22 18.98 31.74 -17.36
N GLY A 23 18.19 30.68 -17.26
CA GLY A 23 17.25 30.42 -16.18
C GLY A 23 17.22 28.93 -15.89
N GLY A 24 18.40 28.31 -15.92
CA GLY A 24 18.58 26.96 -15.43
C GLY A 24 18.25 26.92 -13.95
N ARG A 25 16.97 26.72 -13.62
CA ARG A 25 16.55 26.18 -12.33
C ARG A 25 17.22 24.81 -12.25
N GLN A 26 18.40 24.79 -11.64
CA GLN A 26 18.95 23.59 -11.06
C GLN A 26 17.95 23.16 -10.00
N TYR A 27 16.98 22.34 -10.40
CA TYR A 27 16.36 21.38 -9.51
C TYR A 27 17.55 20.62 -8.95
N GLY A 28 17.87 20.89 -7.68
CA GLY A 28 18.90 20.19 -6.95
C GLY A 28 18.70 18.70 -7.22
N LYS A 29 19.79 18.00 -7.56
CA LYS A 29 19.80 16.55 -7.66
C LYS A 29 19.28 16.01 -6.33
N ASN A 30 17.99 15.72 -6.27
CA ASN A 30 17.36 15.05 -5.16
C ASN A 30 17.98 13.66 -5.14
N THR A 31 18.88 13.45 -4.19
CA THR A 31 19.27 12.11 -3.80
C THR A 31 17.98 11.35 -3.51
N THR A 32 17.67 10.35 -4.33
CA THR A 32 16.43 9.57 -4.28
C THR A 32 16.40 8.82 -2.96
N ASN A 33 15.85 9.48 -1.93
CA ASN A 33 15.87 8.95 -0.58
C ASN A 33 14.75 7.92 -0.42
N TYR A 34 15.06 6.66 -0.72
CA TYR A 34 14.16 5.52 -0.50
C TYR A 34 14.00 5.15 0.99
N GLN A 35 14.62 5.89 1.92
CA GLN A 35 14.59 5.60 3.35
C GLN A 35 13.70 6.55 4.16
N THR A 36 12.95 7.44 3.51
CA THR A 36 12.08 8.39 4.21
C THR A 36 10.94 7.68 4.95
N THR A 37 10.66 8.10 6.19
CA THR A 37 9.52 7.57 6.92
C THR A 37 8.20 8.16 6.39
N ARG A 38 7.12 7.39 6.48
CA ARG A 38 5.79 7.81 6.02
C ARG A 38 5.34 9.08 6.74
N LEU A 39 5.66 9.21 8.04
CA LEU A 39 5.29 10.38 8.82
C LEU A 39 6.07 11.61 8.36
N ASP A 40 7.37 11.49 8.12
CA ASP A 40 8.18 12.60 7.59
C ASP A 40 7.63 13.11 6.25
N VAL A 41 7.19 12.20 5.36
CA VAL A 41 6.57 12.58 4.07
C VAL A 41 5.30 13.40 4.28
N ILE A 42 4.46 12.99 5.25
CA ILE A 42 3.19 13.67 5.55
C ILE A 42 3.45 15.01 6.22
N GLU A 43 4.36 15.05 7.19
CA GLU A 43 4.75 16.26 7.91
C GLU A 43 5.36 17.29 6.95
N ALA A 44 6.32 16.88 6.11
CA ALA A 44 6.93 17.74 5.10
C ALA A 44 5.88 18.26 4.10
N ALA A 45 4.89 17.45 3.73
CA ALA A 45 3.82 17.88 2.84
C ALA A 45 2.90 18.91 3.51
N TYR A 46 2.55 18.74 4.79
CA TYR A 46 1.76 19.71 5.54
C TYR A 46 2.53 21.00 5.83
N GLN A 47 3.82 20.92 6.17
CA GLN A 47 4.69 22.09 6.35
C GLN A 47 4.77 22.92 5.06
N ARG A 48 4.81 22.27 3.88
CA ARG A 48 4.77 22.97 2.60
C ARG A 48 3.44 23.70 2.35
N GLN A 49 2.32 23.17 2.86
CA GLN A 49 1.00 23.78 2.69
C GLN A 49 0.70 24.85 3.74
N PHE A 50 1.19 24.68 4.97
CA PHE A 50 0.88 25.53 6.13
C PHE A 50 2.15 25.84 6.95
N PRO A 51 3.06 26.71 6.45
CA PRO A 51 4.38 26.92 7.05
C PRO A 51 4.35 27.47 8.49
N ASP A 52 3.29 28.19 8.87
CA ASP A 52 3.21 28.87 10.17
C ASP A 52 2.52 28.04 11.27
N CYS A 53 2.02 26.84 10.95
CA CYS A 53 1.09 26.08 11.81
C CYS A 53 1.71 24.80 12.42
N ASN A 54 2.93 24.86 12.96
CA ASN A 54 3.69 23.68 13.41
C ASN A 54 2.95 22.79 14.43
N GLU A 55 2.29 23.39 15.44
CA GLU A 55 1.55 22.63 16.45
C GLU A 55 0.36 21.88 15.84
N ALA A 56 -0.37 22.54 14.92
CA ALA A 56 -1.48 21.91 14.21
C ALA A 56 -0.98 20.78 13.30
N ILE A 57 0.18 20.93 12.67
CA ILE A 57 0.80 19.90 11.83
C ILE A 57 1.14 18.65 12.66
N ALA A 58 1.74 18.83 13.83
CA ALA A 58 2.04 17.70 14.73
C ALA A 58 0.76 16.94 15.12
N LEU A 59 -0.33 17.65 15.41
CA LEU A 59 -1.64 17.04 15.71
C LEU A 59 -2.26 16.33 14.49
N MET A 60 -2.13 16.91 13.29
CA MET A 60 -2.62 16.32 12.04
C MET A 60 -1.80 15.10 11.59
N ALA A 61 -0.52 15.04 11.95
CA ALA A 61 0.38 13.92 11.65
C ALA A 61 0.26 12.75 12.66
N ALA A 62 -0.28 13.00 13.87
CA ALA A 62 -0.40 12.02 14.95
C ALA A 62 -1.67 11.13 15.03
N PRO A 63 -2.65 11.08 14.10
CA PRO A 63 -3.97 10.47 14.37
C PRO A 63 -4.01 8.93 14.38
N LEU A 64 -2.87 8.23 14.41
CA LEU A 64 -2.81 6.77 14.32
C LEU A 64 -2.27 6.15 15.61
N ARG A 65 -2.93 5.07 16.08
CA ARG A 65 -2.41 4.21 17.16
C ARG A 65 -1.05 3.62 16.76
N ASP A 66 -0.13 3.42 17.71
CA ASP A 66 1.24 2.95 17.46
C ASP A 66 1.34 1.69 16.56
N ASN A 67 0.45 0.72 16.78
CA ASN A 67 0.41 -0.49 15.95
C ASN A 67 0.04 -0.19 14.49
N SER A 68 -0.89 0.75 14.27
CA SER A 68 -1.28 1.19 12.94
C SER A 68 -0.18 2.00 12.27
N VAL A 69 0.56 2.82 13.03
CA VAL A 69 1.73 3.55 12.52
C VAL A 69 2.77 2.57 11.98
N ARG A 70 3.13 1.55 12.75
CA ARG A 70 4.12 0.54 12.34
C ARG A 70 3.67 -0.23 11.10
N ASP A 71 2.40 -0.66 11.07
CA ASP A 71 1.85 -1.39 9.94
C ASP A 71 1.80 -0.53 8.65
N TYR A 72 1.42 0.74 8.79
CA TYR A 72 1.39 1.67 7.65
C TYR A 72 2.79 2.03 7.18
N GLN A 73 3.73 2.22 8.10
CA GLN A 73 5.15 2.41 7.78
C GLN A 73 5.72 1.21 7.02
N HIS A 74 5.44 -0.02 7.47
CA HIS A 74 5.86 -1.22 6.75
C HIS A 74 5.30 -1.22 5.31
N LYS A 75 4.01 -0.91 5.14
CA LYS A 75 3.37 -0.85 3.82
C LYS A 75 3.98 0.22 2.91
N TRP A 76 4.32 1.38 3.48
CA TRP A 76 5.04 2.45 2.80
C TRP A 76 6.43 1.98 2.33
N GLN A 77 7.20 1.35 3.19
CA GLN A 77 8.51 0.78 2.85
C GLN A 77 8.42 -0.27 1.74
N LYS A 78 7.37 -1.08 1.72
CA LYS A 78 7.15 -2.04 0.61
C LYS A 78 6.91 -1.35 -0.73
N LEU A 79 6.26 -0.18 -0.75
CA LEU A 79 6.14 0.62 -1.96
C LEU A 79 7.51 1.15 -2.40
N LEU A 80 8.28 1.75 -1.47
CA LEU A 80 9.60 2.29 -1.79
C LEU A 80 10.56 1.20 -2.30
N ASN A 81 10.54 0.02 -1.69
CA ASN A 81 11.33 -1.12 -2.16
C ASN A 81 10.89 -1.56 -3.57
N PHE A 82 9.59 -1.59 -3.85
CA PHE A 82 9.10 -1.88 -5.20
C PHE A 82 9.58 -0.86 -6.24
N LEU A 83 9.59 0.44 -5.88
CA LEU A 83 10.11 1.49 -6.75
C LEU A 83 11.62 1.34 -6.97
N SER A 84 12.37 1.01 -5.91
CA SER A 84 13.79 0.72 -5.99
C SER A 84 14.08 -0.48 -6.90
N ASP A 85 13.32 -1.58 -6.76
CA ASP A 85 13.45 -2.79 -7.59
C ASP A 85 13.16 -2.50 -9.07
N LYS A 86 12.22 -1.60 -9.35
CA LYS A 86 11.86 -1.16 -10.71
C LYS A 86 12.72 0.00 -11.22
N GLN A 87 13.68 0.48 -10.42
CA GLN A 87 14.55 1.63 -10.71
C GLN A 87 13.76 2.91 -11.05
N ILE A 88 12.58 3.07 -10.44
CA ILE A 88 11.73 4.25 -10.61
C ILE A 88 12.10 5.24 -9.51
N PRO A 89 12.56 6.45 -9.84
CA PRO A 89 12.85 7.45 -8.83
C PRO A 89 11.57 7.83 -8.06
N PRO A 90 11.63 8.01 -6.72
CA PRO A 90 10.46 8.36 -5.93
C PRO A 90 9.78 9.64 -6.40
N ASP A 91 10.54 10.58 -6.97
CA ASP A 91 10.04 11.88 -7.44
C ASP A 91 9.17 11.76 -8.71
N GLU A 92 9.31 10.69 -9.49
CA GLU A 92 8.52 10.45 -10.71
C GLU A 92 7.39 9.43 -10.49
N LEU A 93 6.94 9.29 -9.24
CA LEU A 93 5.86 8.38 -8.92
C LEU A 93 4.57 8.80 -9.64
N SER A 94 4.12 7.96 -10.57
CA SER A 94 2.90 8.18 -11.34
C SER A 94 1.76 7.27 -10.87
N PHE A 95 0.53 7.59 -11.28
CA PHE A 95 -0.64 6.75 -11.03
C PHE A 95 -0.49 5.33 -11.61
N ALA A 96 0.16 5.22 -12.79
CA ALA A 96 0.43 3.94 -13.43
C ALA A 96 1.35 3.06 -12.58
N ASN A 97 2.37 3.65 -11.95
CA ASN A 97 3.30 2.92 -11.07
C ASN A 97 2.57 2.35 -9.84
N VAL A 98 1.59 3.08 -9.30
CA VAL A 98 0.77 2.59 -8.19
C VAL A 98 -0.13 1.43 -8.61
N PHE A 99 -0.71 1.47 -9.82
CA PHE A 99 -1.45 0.32 -10.35
C PHE A 99 -0.57 -0.90 -10.57
N GLN A 100 0.63 -0.70 -11.11
CA GLN A 100 1.61 -1.77 -11.25
C GLN A 100 1.98 -2.35 -9.89
N PHE A 101 2.14 -1.52 -8.86
CA PHE A 101 2.38 -1.98 -7.51
C PHE A 101 1.22 -2.83 -6.96
N PHE A 102 -0.04 -2.41 -7.09
CA PHE A 102 -1.17 -3.24 -6.66
C PHE A 102 -1.27 -4.56 -7.44
N THR A 103 -0.96 -4.52 -8.73
CA THR A 103 -0.92 -5.70 -9.59
C THR A 103 0.19 -6.66 -9.16
N TYR A 104 1.38 -6.14 -8.84
CA TYR A 104 2.51 -6.86 -8.26
C TYR A 104 2.14 -7.54 -6.94
N LEU A 105 1.47 -6.81 -6.03
CA LEU A 105 1.02 -7.37 -4.76
C LEU A 105 0.05 -8.54 -4.94
N PHE A 106 -0.81 -8.48 -5.95
CA PHE A 106 -1.81 -9.50 -6.20
C PHE A 106 -1.25 -10.74 -6.91
N TYR A 107 -0.50 -10.55 -8.00
CA TYR A 107 -0.01 -11.64 -8.84
C TYR A 107 1.32 -12.21 -8.36
N GLU A 108 2.31 -11.37 -8.06
CA GLU A 108 3.65 -11.82 -7.71
C GLU A 108 3.74 -12.18 -6.23
N ARG A 109 3.17 -11.35 -5.35
CA ARG A 109 3.15 -11.61 -3.90
C ARG A 109 1.97 -12.46 -3.43
N ASN A 110 1.05 -12.79 -4.32
CA ASN A 110 -0.13 -13.63 -4.02
C ASN A 110 -0.95 -13.17 -2.80
N LEU A 111 -1.00 -11.85 -2.55
CA LEU A 111 -1.75 -11.33 -1.41
C LEU A 111 -3.26 -11.44 -1.62
N LYS A 112 -3.99 -11.51 -0.51
CA LYS A 112 -5.47 -11.47 -0.52
C LYS A 112 -5.94 -10.07 -0.94
N PRO A 113 -7.07 -9.94 -1.66
CA PRO A 113 -7.62 -8.64 -2.05
C PRO A 113 -7.87 -7.69 -0.87
N SER A 114 -8.28 -8.23 0.29
CA SER A 114 -8.45 -7.44 1.53
C SER A 114 -7.14 -6.83 2.01
N THR A 115 -6.03 -7.57 1.92
CA THR A 115 -4.71 -7.06 2.24
C THR A 115 -4.30 -5.94 1.29
N VAL A 116 -4.55 -6.08 -0.02
CA VAL A 116 -4.26 -5.02 -1.01
C VAL A 116 -5.10 -3.76 -0.74
N ALA A 117 -6.36 -3.93 -0.32
CA ALA A 117 -7.20 -2.81 0.12
C ALA A 117 -6.63 -2.08 1.38
N HIS A 118 -5.99 -2.82 2.29
CA HIS A 118 -5.26 -2.19 3.41
C HIS A 118 -4.01 -1.42 2.94
N TYR A 119 -3.29 -1.91 1.91
CA TYR A 119 -2.21 -1.14 1.27
C TYR A 119 -2.74 0.17 0.70
N ARG A 120 -3.83 0.14 -0.06
CA ARG A 120 -4.49 1.36 -0.56
C ARG A 120 -4.75 2.36 0.57
N SER A 121 -5.35 1.91 1.67
CA SER A 121 -5.69 2.78 2.80
C SER A 121 -4.46 3.43 3.44
N ALA A 122 -3.38 2.65 3.64
CA ALA A 122 -2.14 3.15 4.23
C ALA A 122 -1.42 4.19 3.34
N LEU A 123 -1.50 4.00 2.02
CA LEU A 123 -0.82 4.82 1.02
C LEU A 123 -1.62 6.06 0.58
N THR A 124 -2.94 6.09 0.81
CA THR A 124 -3.81 7.17 0.31
C THR A 124 -3.34 8.56 0.78
N VAL A 125 -3.08 8.73 2.08
CA VAL A 125 -2.69 10.03 2.65
C VAL A 125 -1.33 10.53 2.13
N PRO A 126 -0.21 9.79 2.23
CA PRO A 126 1.08 10.29 1.75
C PRO A 126 1.09 10.53 0.24
N LEU A 127 0.42 9.68 -0.55
CA LEU A 127 0.34 9.85 -2.01
C LEU A 127 -0.49 11.07 -2.42
N MET A 128 -1.60 11.32 -1.73
CA MET A 128 -2.45 12.48 -1.99
C MET A 128 -1.73 13.79 -1.62
N LEU A 129 -1.08 13.85 -0.45
CA LEU A 129 -0.47 15.08 0.04
C LEU A 129 0.83 15.44 -0.67
N HIS A 130 1.69 14.45 -0.94
CA HIS A 130 3.02 14.70 -1.49
C HIS A 130 3.04 14.64 -3.02
N TYR A 131 2.35 13.68 -3.62
CA TYR A 131 2.38 13.41 -5.06
C TYR A 131 1.12 13.86 -5.80
N ASN A 132 0.12 14.40 -5.07
CA ASN A 132 -1.19 14.75 -5.63
C ASN A 132 -1.89 13.59 -6.34
N ILE A 133 -1.68 12.37 -5.83
CA ILE A 133 -2.28 11.13 -6.35
C ILE A 133 -3.43 10.71 -5.44
N ASP A 134 -4.66 10.79 -5.95
CA ASP A 134 -5.84 10.30 -5.24
C ASP A 134 -6.12 8.82 -5.53
N LEU A 135 -6.08 8.00 -4.47
CA LEU A 135 -6.41 6.57 -4.54
C LEU A 135 -7.90 6.26 -4.30
N LYS A 136 -8.73 7.27 -4.02
CA LYS A 136 -10.17 7.12 -3.82
C LYS A 136 -10.97 7.18 -5.13
N VAL A 137 -10.29 7.19 -6.27
CA VAL A 137 -10.92 7.21 -7.59
C VAL A 137 -11.59 5.87 -7.97
N PRO A 138 -12.64 5.89 -8.82
CA PRO A 138 -13.37 4.69 -9.24
C PRO A 138 -12.49 3.59 -9.83
N ALA A 139 -11.45 3.97 -10.58
CA ALA A 139 -10.54 3.02 -11.22
C ALA A 139 -9.82 2.10 -10.21
N VAL A 140 -9.44 2.62 -9.04
CA VAL A 140 -8.81 1.81 -7.98
C VAL A 140 -9.82 0.90 -7.31
N THR A 141 -11.05 1.39 -7.08
CA THR A 141 -12.13 0.53 -6.56
C THR A 141 -12.47 -0.61 -7.51
N ASP A 142 -12.54 -0.34 -8.81
CA ASP A 142 -12.85 -1.35 -9.82
C ASP A 142 -11.73 -2.40 -9.93
N LEU A 143 -10.47 -1.98 -9.83
CA LEU A 143 -9.34 -2.91 -9.77
C LEU A 143 -9.44 -3.84 -8.55
N LEU A 144 -9.69 -3.29 -7.36
CA LEU A 144 -9.83 -4.10 -6.14
C LEU A 144 -11.06 -5.02 -6.20
N ARG A 145 -12.15 -4.56 -6.82
CA ARG A 145 -13.34 -5.38 -7.08
C ARG A 145 -12.99 -6.54 -8.01
N ALA A 146 -12.30 -6.29 -9.11
CA ALA A 146 -11.86 -7.33 -10.05
C ALA A 146 -10.93 -8.36 -9.37
N MET A 147 -9.99 -7.91 -8.52
CA MET A 147 -9.16 -8.81 -7.71
C MET A 147 -9.99 -9.67 -6.75
N SER A 148 -11.02 -9.09 -6.13
CA SER A 148 -11.93 -9.79 -5.22
C SER A 148 -12.81 -10.83 -5.93
N LEU A 149 -13.24 -10.55 -7.16
CA LEU A 149 -13.96 -11.53 -7.99
C LEU A 149 -13.05 -12.69 -8.40
N LYS A 150 -11.79 -12.40 -8.73
CA LYS A 150 -10.81 -13.40 -9.16
C LYS A 150 -10.34 -14.32 -8.02
N ARG A 151 -10.24 -13.79 -6.80
CA ARG A 151 -9.86 -14.53 -5.59
C ARG A 151 -10.82 -14.14 -4.46
N PRO A 152 -12.02 -14.75 -4.40
CA PRO A 152 -12.99 -14.41 -3.36
C PRO A 152 -12.41 -14.73 -1.98
N ASN A 153 -12.65 -13.84 -1.03
CA ASN A 153 -12.37 -14.09 0.37
C ASN A 153 -13.42 -15.08 0.88
N ALA A 154 -13.24 -16.36 0.60
CA ALA A 154 -14.02 -17.38 1.28
C ALA A 154 -13.69 -17.28 2.78
N PRO A 155 -14.70 -17.11 3.65
CA PRO A 155 -14.46 -17.25 5.08
C PRO A 155 -13.86 -18.63 5.30
N ALA A 156 -12.78 -18.71 6.06
CA ALA A 156 -12.32 -20.01 6.53
C ALA A 156 -13.49 -20.64 7.27
N SER A 157 -13.87 -21.87 6.89
CA SER A 157 -14.86 -22.61 7.65
C SER A 157 -14.38 -22.63 9.09
N THR A 158 -15.13 -21.98 9.99
CA THR A 158 -14.84 -22.10 11.42
C THR A 158 -14.88 -23.59 11.72
N PRO A 159 -13.84 -24.18 12.31
CA PRO A 159 -13.92 -25.58 12.73
C PRO A 159 -15.16 -25.70 13.61
N GLY A 160 -15.95 -26.74 13.39
CA GLY A 160 -17.15 -27.03 14.19
C GLY A 160 -16.73 -27.33 15.62
N TRP A 161 -16.53 -26.29 16.42
CA TRP A 161 -16.13 -26.44 17.80
C TRP A 161 -17.30 -27.01 18.57
N SER A 162 -17.10 -28.17 19.20
CA SER A 162 -18.08 -28.78 20.08
C SER A 162 -17.53 -28.75 21.48
N LEU A 163 -18.13 -27.94 22.35
CA LEU A 163 -17.80 -27.88 23.76
C LEU A 163 -17.84 -29.27 24.39
N ASN A 164 -18.84 -30.08 24.02
CA ASN A 164 -18.96 -31.45 24.52
C ASN A 164 -17.74 -32.30 24.16
N LYS A 165 -17.20 -32.19 22.93
CA LYS A 165 -15.97 -32.91 22.54
C LYS A 165 -14.77 -32.47 23.39
N VAL A 166 -14.65 -31.18 23.68
CA VAL A 166 -13.57 -30.64 24.53
C VAL A 166 -13.71 -31.14 25.96
N LEU A 167 -14.92 -31.12 26.52
CA LEU A 167 -15.18 -31.59 27.88
C LEU A 167 -14.94 -33.11 27.98
N THR A 168 -15.39 -33.91 27.02
CA THR A 168 -15.10 -35.36 27.00
C THR A 168 -13.60 -35.63 26.91
N LEU A 169 -12.83 -34.82 26.17
CA LEU A 169 -11.38 -34.95 26.14
C LEU A 169 -10.76 -34.62 27.51
N LEU A 170 -11.21 -33.55 28.17
CA LEU A 170 -10.74 -33.16 29.50
C LEU A 170 -11.09 -34.19 30.57
N ASP A 171 -12.29 -34.79 30.52
CA ASP A 171 -12.70 -35.85 31.45
C ASP A 171 -11.87 -37.13 31.25
N ASN A 172 -11.41 -37.39 30.02
CA ASN A 172 -10.56 -38.55 29.69
C ASN A 172 -9.06 -38.29 29.93
N LEU A 173 -8.64 -37.05 30.16
CA LEU A 173 -7.26 -36.68 30.52
C LEU A 173 -7.01 -36.98 32.00
N SER A 174 -6.90 -38.27 32.34
CA SER A 174 -6.55 -38.71 33.70
C SER A 174 -5.06 -38.53 34.06
N GLU A 175 -4.22 -38.18 33.09
CA GLU A 175 -2.81 -37.85 33.32
C GLU A 175 -2.58 -36.33 33.28
N PRO A 176 -1.73 -35.79 34.17
CA PRO A 176 -1.45 -34.36 34.23
C PRO A 176 -0.83 -33.88 32.92
N ILE A 177 -1.43 -32.86 32.31
CA ILE A 177 -0.92 -32.22 31.10
C ILE A 177 0.52 -31.75 31.38
N PRO A 178 1.52 -32.21 30.61
CA PRO A 178 2.90 -31.77 30.81
C PRO A 178 3.01 -30.25 30.71
N GLU A 179 3.65 -29.61 31.69
CA GLU A 179 3.80 -28.14 31.78
C GLU A 179 4.35 -27.47 30.51
N GLN A 180 5.03 -28.24 29.65
CA GLN A 180 5.54 -27.80 28.35
C GLN A 180 4.44 -27.32 27.38
N LEU A 181 3.18 -27.76 27.55
CA LEU A 181 2.03 -27.33 26.74
C LEU A 181 1.37 -26.05 27.27
N LEU A 182 1.58 -25.68 28.54
CA LEU A 182 0.97 -24.51 29.17
C LEU A 182 1.78 -23.21 28.96
N LEU A 183 3.03 -23.32 28.53
CA LEU A 183 3.93 -22.18 28.28
C LEU A 183 3.91 -21.67 26.83
N GLY A 184 3.08 -22.26 25.97
CA GLY A 184 2.91 -21.83 24.58
C GLY A 184 2.12 -20.51 24.45
N ARG A 185 2.82 -19.37 24.49
CA ARG A 185 2.27 -18.01 24.24
C ARG A 185 1.77 -17.78 22.79
N GLN A 186 1.47 -18.83 22.03
CA GLN A 186 0.92 -18.73 20.68
C GLN A 186 -0.47 -19.37 20.57
N PRO A 187 -1.46 -18.69 19.98
CA PRO A 187 -2.82 -19.21 19.80
C PRO A 187 -2.94 -20.33 18.74
N SER A 188 -1.82 -20.86 18.24
CA SER A 188 -1.77 -21.97 17.27
C SER A 188 -2.09 -23.34 17.88
N CYS A 189 -2.19 -23.48 19.20
CA CYS A 189 -2.53 -24.74 19.86
C CYS A 189 -4.01 -25.18 19.72
N TYR A 190 -4.89 -24.37 19.12
CA TYR A 190 -6.33 -24.68 18.98
C TYR A 190 -6.71 -25.46 17.71
N LEU A 191 -5.76 -26.11 17.02
CA LEU A 191 -6.02 -26.95 15.84
C LEU A 191 -5.80 -28.45 16.11
N TRP A 192 -6.19 -28.93 17.28
CA TRP A 192 -6.13 -30.35 17.61
C TRP A 192 -7.49 -30.83 18.08
N LEU A 193 -8.44 -31.06 17.16
CA LEU A 193 -9.63 -31.92 17.34
C LEU A 193 -10.57 -31.75 16.15
N GLN A 194 -10.19 -32.28 14.98
CA GLN A 194 -11.18 -32.46 13.93
C GLN A 194 -11.88 -33.83 14.06
N ASP A 195 -11.17 -34.91 14.40
CA ASP A 195 -11.75 -36.26 14.32
C ASP A 195 -11.52 -37.20 15.52
N GLY A 196 -11.00 -36.71 16.65
CA GLY A 196 -10.85 -37.55 17.86
C GLY A 196 -9.70 -38.57 17.81
N GLU A 197 -8.84 -38.52 16.79
CA GLU A 197 -7.57 -39.24 16.77
C GLU A 197 -6.39 -38.29 17.02
N LEU A 198 -5.46 -38.73 17.87
CA LEU A 198 -4.15 -38.11 18.04
C LEU A 198 -3.33 -38.36 16.77
N VAL A 199 -3.24 -37.37 15.89
CA VAL A 199 -2.31 -37.44 14.77
C VAL A 199 -0.89 -37.29 15.32
N ASN A 200 -0.17 -38.41 15.43
CA ASN A 200 1.25 -38.42 15.70
C ASN A 200 2.00 -37.73 14.55
N PHE A 201 2.37 -36.46 14.73
CA PHE A 201 3.45 -35.87 13.93
C PHE A 201 4.80 -36.19 14.60
N MET A 202 5.30 -37.40 14.35
CA MET A 202 6.74 -37.63 14.36
C MET A 202 7.28 -37.27 12.97
N HIS A 203 8.26 -36.36 12.94
CA HIS A 203 9.19 -36.04 11.85
C HIS A 203 8.59 -35.66 10.47
N VAL A 204 8.81 -34.41 10.03
CA VAL A 204 9.94 -33.96 9.17
C VAL A 204 10.06 -32.44 9.31
#